data_AF-A0A7C4CVC4-F1
#
_entry.id   AF-A0A7C4CVC4-F1
#
_cell.length_a   1.000
_cell.length_b   1.000
_cell.length_c   1.000
_cell.angle_alpha   90.00
_cell.angle_beta   90.00
_cell.angle_gamma   90.00
#
_symmetry.space_group_name_H-M   'P 1'
#
loop_
_entity.id
_entity.type
_entity.pdbx_description
1 polymer ?
#
loop_
_entity_poly.entity_id
_entity_poly.type
_entity_poly.pdbx_seq_one_letter_code
_entity_poly.pdbx_strand_id
1 'polypeptide(L)'
;MTIFPRSIEEWYKPLTREEKIWIALAFIVALTLAGTTIAWHFIDRSHQVPSIAVEADPREFLSKAMEFSRTYSGKVVPEGTDIYLAAVRFTWIPSELILKAGVTYRIWV
;
A
#
# COMPACT_ATOMS: atom_id res chain seq x y z
N MET A 1 1.03 -5.68 35.73
CA MET A 1 -0.01 -4.75 35.25
C MET A 1 -0.97 -4.54 36.42
N THR A 2 -0.85 -3.41 37.14
CA THR A 2 -1.68 -3.15 38.33
C THR A 2 -2.96 -2.43 37.94
N ILE A 3 -4.08 -2.83 38.55
CA ILE A 3 -5.46 -2.42 38.20
C ILE A 3 -5.90 -1.18 39.01
N PHE A 4 -5.01 -0.62 39.84
CA PHE A 4 -5.31 0.55 40.67
C PHE A 4 -4.82 1.85 40.01
N PRO A 5 -5.60 2.95 40.10
CA PRO A 5 -5.14 4.25 39.61
C PRO A 5 -3.89 4.67 40.39
N ARG A 6 -2.82 5.01 39.66
CA ARG A 6 -1.57 5.52 40.24
C ARG A 6 -1.87 6.76 41.08
N SER A 7 -1.25 6.89 42.26
CA SER A 7 -1.40 8.10 43.07
C SER A 7 -0.83 9.31 42.32
N ILE A 8 -1.31 10.52 42.61
CA ILE A 8 -0.80 11.76 41.98
C ILE A 8 0.72 11.86 42.15
N GLU A 9 1.25 11.45 43.29
CA GLU A 9 2.70 11.45 43.57
C GLU A 9 3.49 10.49 42.67
N GLU A 10 2.90 9.37 42.23
CA GLU A 10 3.54 8.46 41.28
C GLU A 10 3.64 9.03 39.87
N TRP A 11 2.75 9.95 39.48
CA TRP A 11 2.83 10.65 38.19
C TRP A 11 3.98 11.65 38.13
N TYR A 12 4.41 12.19 39.27
CA TYR A 12 5.50 13.17 39.35
C TYR A 12 6.87 12.55 39.64
N LYS A 13 6.98 11.22 39.74
CA LYS A 13 8.28 10.59 39.96
C LYS A 13 9.17 10.77 38.72
N PRO A 14 10.45 11.15 38.91
CA PRO A 14 11.39 11.22 37.80
C PRO A 14 11.57 9.82 37.19
N LEU A 15 11.60 9.75 35.86
CA LEU A 15 11.81 8.50 35.14
C LEU A 15 13.09 7.80 35.62
N THR A 16 12.94 6.53 35.95
CA THR A 16 14.06 5.65 36.30
C THR A 16 14.99 5.47 35.11
N ARG A 17 16.21 4.99 35.37
CA ARG A 17 17.19 4.72 34.30
C ARG A 17 16.67 3.69 33.30
N GLU A 18 15.97 2.66 33.79
CA GLU A 18 15.37 1.60 32.98
C GLU A 18 14.25 2.13 32.08
N GLU A 19 13.35 2.95 32.61
CA GLU A 19 12.28 3.58 31.82
C GLU A 19 12.85 4.49 30.72
N LYS A 20 13.91 5.27 31.03
CA LYS A 20 14.58 6.10 30.03
C LYS A 20 15.20 5.26 28.91
N ILE A 21 15.84 4.13 29.23
CA ILE A 21 16.41 3.21 28.24
C ILE A 21 15.31 2.63 27.37
N TRP A 22 14.20 2.18 27.97
CA TRP A 22 13.06 1.63 27.23
C TRP A 22 12.42 2.66 26.29
N ILE A 23 12.20 3.89 26.76
CA ILE A 23 11.66 4.97 25.93
C ILE A 23 12.62 5.29 24.79
N ALA A 24 13.92 5.38 25.06
CA ALA A 24 14.91 5.62 24.02
C ALA A 24 14.92 4.50 22.97
N LEU A 25 14.86 3.24 23.39
CA LEU A 25 14.80 2.09 22.48
C LEU A 25 13.51 2.10 21.65
N ALA A 26 12.36 2.34 22.27
CA ALA A 26 11.08 2.44 21.58
C ALA A 26 11.08 3.59 20.56
N PHE A 27 11.69 4.72 20.91
CA PHE A 27 11.84 5.86 20.02
C PHE A 27 12.75 5.55 18.82
N ILE A 28 13.88 4.87 19.04
CA ILE A 28 14.76 4.41 17.95
C ILE A 28 14.00 3.47 17.01
N VAL A 29 13.26 2.50 17.55
CA VAL A 29 12.44 1.58 16.74
C VAL A 29 11.39 2.34 15.93
N ALA A 30 10.69 3.29 16.54
CA ALA A 30 9.71 4.13 15.84
C ALA A 30 10.35 4.93 14.69
N LEU A 31 11.53 5.51 14.93
CA LEU A 31 12.28 6.20 13.89
C LEU A 31 12.76 5.27 12.79
N THR A 32 13.20 4.04 13.12
CA THR A 32 13.57 3.05 12.12
C THR A 32 12.38 2.71 11.24
N LEU A 33 11.21 2.42 11.83
CA LEU A 33 9.99 2.11 11.07
C LEU A 33 9.58 3.29 10.17
N ALA A 34 9.47 4.49 10.72
CA ALA A 34 9.14 5.69 9.95
C ALA A 34 10.15 5.96 8.83
N GLY A 35 11.44 5.83 9.14
CA GLY A 35 12.53 5.97 8.18
C GLY A 35 12.46 4.94 7.05
N THR A 36 12.16 3.67 7.36
CA THR A 36 12.01 2.63 6.34
C THR A 36 10.80 2.87 5.44
N THR A 37 9.68 3.35 5.98
CA THR A 37 8.49 3.70 5.18
C THR A 37 8.80 4.83 4.19
N ILE A 38 9.50 5.88 4.64
CA ILE A 38 9.87 7.01 3.79
C ILE A 38 10.95 6.58 2.77
N ALA A 39 11.96 5.83 3.21
CA ALA A 39 13.04 5.34 2.36
C ALA A 39 12.54 4.45 1.22
N TRP A 40 11.43 3.73 1.43
CA TRP A 40 10.84 2.86 0.42
C TRP A 40 10.55 3.59 -0.90
N HIS A 41 10.11 4.85 -0.85
CA HIS A 41 9.84 5.66 -2.04
C HIS A 41 11.09 5.92 -2.91
N PHE A 42 12.28 5.89 -2.33
CA PHE A 42 13.53 6.07 -3.09
C PHE A 42 14.12 4.75 -3.59
N ILE A 43 13.80 3.65 -2.91
CA ILE A 43 14.26 2.31 -3.28
C ILE A 43 13.37 1.72 -4.38
N ASP A 44 12.05 1.89 -4.26
CA ASP A 44 11.08 1.45 -5.25
C ASP A 44 10.95 2.48 -6.39
N ARG A 45 11.80 2.33 -7.41
CA ARG A 45 11.75 3.13 -8.64
C ARG A 45 10.41 3.02 -9.38
N SER A 46 9.63 1.97 -9.11
CA SER A 46 8.40 1.69 -9.86
C SER A 46 7.16 2.33 -9.26
N HIS A 47 7.28 2.95 -8.07
CA HIS A 47 6.18 3.57 -7.32
C HIS A 47 4.87 2.78 -7.46
N GLN A 48 4.77 1.65 -6.76
CA GLN A 48 3.59 0.76 -6.83
C GLN A 48 2.25 1.47 -6.56
N VAL A 49 2.27 2.63 -5.90
CA VAL A 49 1.11 3.49 -5.70
C VAL A 49 1.28 4.78 -6.51
N PRO A 50 0.39 5.09 -7.45
CA PRO A 50 0.45 6.32 -8.22
C PRO A 50 0.26 7.55 -7.32
N SER A 51 1.00 8.62 -7.61
CA SER A 51 0.82 9.93 -6.95
C SER A 51 -0.37 10.73 -7.47
N ILE A 52 -1.09 10.17 -8.47
CA ILE A 52 -2.26 10.79 -9.08
C ILE A 52 -3.54 10.12 -8.57
N ALA A 53 -4.54 10.95 -8.27
CA ALA A 53 -5.91 10.51 -8.07
C ALA A 53 -6.73 10.97 -9.28
N VAL A 54 -7.45 10.05 -9.90
CA VAL A 54 -8.32 10.33 -11.05
C VAL A 54 -9.73 9.89 -10.69
N GLU A 55 -10.68 10.77 -10.94
CA GLU A 55 -12.11 10.43 -10.85
C GLU A 55 -12.57 9.93 -12.21
N ALA A 56 -13.26 8.79 -12.23
CA ALA A 56 -13.83 8.19 -13.43
C ALA A 56 -15.25 7.73 -13.15
N ASP A 57 -16.13 7.84 -14.16
CA ASP A 57 -17.46 7.25 -14.06
C ASP A 57 -17.36 5.71 -13.94
N PRO A 58 -17.98 5.08 -12.94
CA PRO A 58 -17.85 3.65 -12.72
C PRO A 58 -18.36 2.80 -13.89
N ARG A 59 -19.37 3.25 -14.64
CA ARG A 59 -19.93 2.50 -15.77
C ARG A 59 -19.01 2.60 -16.98
N GLU A 60 -18.44 3.77 -17.22
CA GLU A 60 -17.44 3.96 -18.28
C GLU A 60 -16.20 3.10 -18.00
N PHE A 61 -15.70 3.12 -16.77
CA PHE A 61 -14.53 2.31 -16.39
C PHE A 61 -14.79 0.81 -16.53
N LEU A 62 -15.95 0.35 -16.07
CA LEU A 62 -16.36 -1.04 -16.24
C LEU A 62 -16.46 -1.43 -17.73
N SER A 63 -16.95 -0.53 -18.59
CA SER A 63 -16.99 -0.76 -20.03
C SER A 63 -15.59 -0.96 -20.61
N LYS A 64 -14.62 -0.11 -20.23
CA LYS A 64 -13.22 -0.24 -20.65
C LYS A 64 -12.60 -1.55 -20.19
N ALA A 65 -12.83 -1.93 -18.93
CA ALA A 65 -12.33 -3.20 -18.38
C ALA A 65 -12.94 -4.42 -19.09
N MET A 66 -14.24 -4.37 -19.44
CA MET A 66 -14.89 -5.44 -20.21
C MET A 66 -14.34 -5.53 -21.63
N GLU A 67 -14.11 -4.39 -22.30
CA GLU A 67 -13.52 -4.35 -23.65
C GLU A 67 -12.08 -4.89 -23.64
N PHE A 68 -11.29 -4.46 -22.65
CA PHE A 68 -9.95 -4.99 -22.41
C PHE A 68 -9.98 -6.50 -22.17
N SER A 69 -10.88 -6.97 -21.30
CA SER A 69 -11.05 -8.38 -21.00
C SER A 69 -11.43 -9.21 -22.23
N ARG A 70 -12.28 -8.70 -23.13
CA ARG A 70 -12.64 -9.41 -24.38
C ARG A 70 -11.42 -9.63 -25.27
N THR A 71 -10.51 -8.67 -25.28
CA THR A 71 -9.33 -8.72 -26.14
C THR A 71 -8.24 -9.61 -25.56
N TYR A 72 -7.96 -9.47 -24.25
CA TYR A 72 -6.75 -9.99 -23.62
C TYR A 72 -6.96 -11.02 -22.50
N SER A 73 -8.19 -11.35 -22.10
CA SER A 73 -8.39 -12.40 -21.09
C SER A 73 -7.81 -13.73 -21.56
N GLY A 74 -6.94 -14.34 -20.74
CA GLY A 74 -6.23 -15.58 -21.09
C GLY A 74 -5.18 -15.44 -22.20
N LYS A 75 -4.77 -14.20 -22.55
CA LYS A 75 -3.74 -13.92 -23.55
C LYS A 75 -2.66 -13.02 -22.97
N VAL A 76 -1.46 -13.09 -23.54
CA VAL A 76 -0.35 -12.23 -23.16
C VAL A 76 -0.65 -10.79 -23.59
N VAL A 77 -0.62 -9.86 -22.63
CA VAL A 77 -0.80 -8.43 -22.89
C VAL A 77 0.48 -7.87 -23.52
N PRO A 78 0.41 -7.24 -24.71
CA PRO A 78 1.56 -6.60 -25.34
C PRO A 78 2.14 -5.48 -24.48
N GLU A 79 3.47 -5.31 -24.55
CA GLU A 79 4.17 -4.23 -23.85
C GLU A 79 3.63 -2.85 -24.29
N GLY A 80 3.52 -1.91 -23.35
CA GLY A 80 3.01 -0.56 -23.62
C GLY A 80 1.49 -0.44 -23.72
N THR A 81 0.74 -1.53 -23.55
CA THR A 81 -0.73 -1.48 -23.47
C THR A 81 -1.18 -1.10 -22.06
N ASP A 82 -2.07 -0.12 -21.95
CA ASP A 82 -2.73 0.23 -20.69
C ASP A 82 -3.72 -0.87 -20.28
N ILE A 83 -3.58 -1.35 -19.04
CA ILE A 83 -4.40 -2.41 -18.48
C ILE A 83 -5.55 -1.78 -17.71
N TYR A 84 -6.78 -2.25 -17.98
CA TYR A 84 -7.97 -1.86 -17.24
C TYR A 84 -8.46 -3.06 -16.44
N LEU A 85 -8.41 -2.94 -15.11
CA LEU A 85 -8.77 -3.99 -14.18
C LEU A 85 -9.91 -3.52 -13.28
N ALA A 86 -11.13 -4.00 -13.50
CA ALA A 86 -12.25 -3.63 -12.64
C ALA A 86 -12.37 -4.60 -11.45
N ALA A 87 -12.36 -4.04 -10.24
CA ALA A 87 -12.76 -4.75 -9.02
C ALA A 87 -14.28 -4.81 -8.94
N VAL A 88 -14.85 -6.01 -9.02
CA VAL A 88 -16.29 -6.22 -8.81
C VAL A 88 -16.50 -7.16 -7.63
N ARG A 89 -17.75 -7.33 -7.20
CA ARG A 89 -18.05 -8.14 -6.02
C ARG A 89 -17.53 -9.59 -6.20
N PHE A 90 -16.58 -9.98 -5.37
CA PHE A 90 -15.94 -11.31 -5.33
C PHE A 90 -15.17 -11.74 -6.58
N THR A 91 -14.93 -10.84 -7.54
CA THR A 91 -14.15 -11.20 -8.74
C THR A 91 -13.51 -9.97 -9.38
N TRP A 92 -12.64 -10.22 -10.36
CA TRP A 92 -11.93 -9.22 -11.15
C TRP A 92 -12.28 -9.38 -12.63
N ILE A 93 -12.27 -8.26 -13.35
CA ILE A 93 -12.45 -8.24 -14.81
C ILE A 93 -11.23 -7.54 -15.40
N PRO A 94 -10.37 -8.25 -16.17
CA PRO A 94 -10.43 -9.67 -16.52
C PRO A 94 -10.15 -10.60 -15.33
N SER A 95 -10.63 -11.84 -15.40
CA SER A 95 -10.36 -12.87 -14.38
C SER A 95 -8.97 -13.50 -14.52
N GLU A 96 -8.37 -13.45 -15.71
CA GLU A 96 -7.04 -13.98 -15.99
C GLU A 96 -6.24 -12.94 -16.79
N LEU A 97 -5.13 -12.48 -16.20
CA LEU A 97 -4.24 -11.48 -16.77
C LEU A 97 -2.83 -12.06 -16.90
N ILE A 98 -2.33 -12.19 -18.13
CA ILE A 98 -1.01 -12.75 -18.41
C ILE A 98 -0.07 -11.63 -18.86
N LEU A 99 0.95 -11.35 -18.05
CA LEU A 99 1.94 -10.29 -18.29
C LEU A 99 3.33 -10.87 -18.56
N LYS A 100 4.13 -10.16 -19.35
CA LYS A 100 5.51 -10.54 -19.61
C LYS A 100 6.42 -10.05 -18.48
N ALA A 101 7.27 -10.94 -17.97
CA ALA A 101 8.21 -10.62 -16.90
C ALA A 101 9.24 -9.58 -17.35
N GLY A 102 9.59 -8.64 -16.46
CA GLY A 102 10.56 -7.58 -16.72
C GLY A 102 10.02 -6.38 -17.50
N VAL A 103 8.72 -6.35 -17.80
CA VAL A 103 8.06 -5.25 -18.51
C VAL A 103 7.27 -4.40 -17.52
N THR A 104 7.33 -3.08 -17.69
CA THR A 104 6.51 -2.14 -16.93
C THR A 104 5.18 -1.93 -17.63
N TYR A 105 4.08 -2.18 -16.92
CA TYR A 105 2.72 -1.94 -17.39
C TYR A 105 2.06 -0.85 -16.54
N ARG A 106 1.20 -0.06 -17.17
CA ARG A 106 0.30 0.85 -16.47
C ARG A 106 -1.01 0.11 -16.22
N ILE A 107 -1.41 0.01 -14.95
CA ILE A 107 -2.66 -0.64 -14.54
C ILE A 107 -3.57 0.42 -13.96
N TRP A 108 -4.74 0.58 -14.56
CA TRP A 108 -5.86 1.33 -14.04
C TRP A 108 -6.77 0.36 -13.30
N VAL A 109 -7.11 0.69 -12.04
CA VAL A 109 -7.98 -0.12 -11.16
C VAL A 109 -9.11 0.73 -10.62
#